data_AF-A0A969LM53-F1
#
_entry.id   AF-A0A969LM53-F1
#
_cell.length_a   1.000
_cell.length_b   1.000
_cell.length_c   1.000
_cell.angle_alpha   90.00
_cell.angle_beta   90.00
_cell.angle_gamma   90.00
#
_symmetry.space_group_name_H-M   'P 1'
#
loop_
_entity.id
_entity.type
_entity.pdbx_description
1 polymer ?
#
loop_
_entity_poly.entity_id
_entity_poly.type
_entity_poly.pdbx_seq_one_letter_code
_entity_poly.pdbx_strand_id
1 'polypeptide(L)'
;LELGSLYNVKKIAIQKWGSAFSDVLVQSPVTLSLFEYKDLLLQQGLNHYRAVVELQNGSLLYSDIETIYYSNSKPYIVFPNPVVLGQPLQLLVQDVIGNTEARIYSAQGKLLGVFVINDRVVSIPTYRLGTGLFFLVIAERNGTKRKYPFTVQ
;
A
#
# COMPACT_ATOMS: atom_id res chain seq x y z
N LEU A 1 -13.33 -12.37 -4.94
CA LEU A 1 -12.95 -13.16 -6.13
C LEU A 1 -14.21 -13.73 -6.72
N GLU A 2 -14.44 -13.52 -8.01
CA GLU A 2 -15.55 -14.13 -8.74
C GLU A 2 -14.99 -14.99 -9.88
N LEU A 3 -15.45 -16.23 -9.97
CA LEU A 3 -15.09 -17.17 -11.02
C LEU A 3 -16.18 -17.17 -12.09
N GLY A 4 -15.81 -16.98 -13.35
CA GLY A 4 -16.73 -17.12 -14.48
C GLY A 4 -17.21 -18.55 -14.72
N SER A 5 -16.51 -19.56 -14.17
CA SER A 5 -16.90 -20.97 -14.22
C SER A 5 -16.21 -21.77 -13.11
N LEU A 6 -16.87 -22.81 -12.62
CA LEU A 6 -16.31 -23.82 -11.70
C LEU A 6 -15.76 -25.04 -12.43
N TYR A 7 -15.89 -25.07 -13.76
CA TYR A 7 -15.47 -26.20 -14.56
C TYR A 7 -13.96 -26.45 -14.41
N ASN A 8 -13.60 -27.70 -14.10
CA ASN A 8 -12.23 -28.14 -13.84
C ASN A 8 -11.47 -27.39 -12.74
N VAL A 9 -12.15 -26.63 -11.88
CA VAL A 9 -11.48 -26.03 -10.73
C VAL A 9 -11.30 -27.10 -9.64
N LYS A 10 -10.07 -27.24 -9.15
CA LYS A 10 -9.69 -28.17 -8.08
C LYS A 10 -9.61 -27.47 -6.74
N LYS A 11 -8.87 -26.36 -6.69
CA LYS A 11 -8.63 -25.56 -5.48
C LYS A 11 -8.57 -24.09 -5.86
N ILE A 12 -9.01 -23.23 -4.95
CA ILE A 12 -8.63 -21.81 -4.98
C ILE A 12 -7.81 -21.46 -3.74
N ALA A 13 -6.96 -20.45 -3.86
CA ALA A 13 -6.28 -19.83 -2.75
C ALA A 13 -6.24 -18.31 -2.91
N ILE A 14 -6.30 -17.59 -1.80
CA ILE A 14 -5.87 -16.20 -1.73
C ILE A 14 -4.47 -16.20 -1.12
N GLN A 15 -3.54 -15.53 -1.77
CA GLN A 15 -2.18 -15.37 -1.30
C GLN A 15 -1.92 -13.94 -0.89
N LYS A 16 -1.16 -13.75 0.20
CA LYS A 16 -0.68 -12.45 0.67
C LYS A 16 0.83 -12.36 0.48
N TRP A 17 1.32 -11.21 0.03
CA TRP A 17 2.74 -10.93 -0.06
C TRP A 17 3.33 -10.59 1.32
N GLY A 18 4.44 -11.25 1.66
CA GLY A 18 5.35 -10.86 2.75
C GLY A 18 6.78 -10.78 2.23
N SER A 19 7.60 -11.77 2.53
CA SER A 19 8.88 -12.01 1.83
C SER A 19 8.68 -12.79 0.52
N ALA A 20 7.57 -13.52 0.43
CA ALA A 20 7.05 -14.22 -0.74
C ALA A 20 5.52 -14.28 -0.63
N PHE A 21 4.85 -14.71 -1.69
CA PHE A 21 3.42 -15.02 -1.63
C PHE A 21 3.18 -16.31 -0.84
N SER A 22 2.30 -16.25 0.16
CA SER A 22 1.85 -17.42 0.93
C SER A 22 0.32 -17.48 0.99
N ASP A 23 -0.23 -18.70 1.01
CA ASP A 23 -1.67 -18.95 1.11
C ASP A 23 -2.20 -18.41 2.46
N VAL A 24 -3.16 -17.50 2.42
CA VAL A 24 -3.89 -16.97 3.60
C VAL A 24 -5.33 -17.46 3.66
N LEU A 25 -5.85 -17.95 2.54
CA LEU A 25 -7.10 -18.69 2.44
C LEU A 25 -6.93 -19.78 1.40
N VAL A 26 -7.45 -20.97 1.67
CA VAL A 26 -7.54 -22.07 0.72
C VAL A 26 -8.95 -22.63 0.76
N GLN A 27 -9.55 -22.86 -0.39
CA GLN A 27 -10.85 -23.51 -0.51
C GLN A 27 -10.76 -24.69 -1.47
N SER A 28 -11.17 -25.85 -0.97
CA SER A 28 -11.31 -27.11 -1.71
C SER A 28 -12.26 -28.03 -0.93
N PRO A 29 -13.33 -28.58 -1.53
CA PRO A 29 -13.74 -28.39 -2.92
C PRO A 29 -14.29 -26.98 -3.17
N VAL A 30 -14.29 -26.57 -4.44
CA VAL A 30 -14.79 -25.26 -4.87
C VAL A 30 -16.22 -25.42 -5.36
N THR A 31 -17.19 -25.02 -4.52
CA THR A 31 -18.63 -25.22 -4.77
C THR A 31 -19.40 -23.94 -5.09
N LEU A 32 -18.77 -22.78 -4.86
CA LEU A 32 -19.35 -21.46 -5.12
C LEU A 32 -18.49 -20.75 -6.17
N SER A 33 -19.06 -19.83 -6.93
CA SER A 33 -18.32 -18.97 -7.87
C SER A 33 -17.85 -17.67 -7.22
N LEU A 34 -18.52 -17.22 -6.16
CA LEU A 34 -18.18 -16.02 -5.42
C LEU A 34 -17.47 -16.38 -4.12
N PHE A 35 -16.32 -15.75 -3.89
CA PHE A 35 -15.51 -15.92 -2.70
C PHE A 35 -15.12 -14.58 -2.11
N GLU A 36 -15.40 -14.44 -0.83
CA GLU A 36 -15.03 -13.30 -0.03
C GLU A 36 -13.99 -13.70 1.01
N TYR A 37 -12.94 -12.90 1.10
CA TYR A 37 -11.92 -13.04 2.14
C TYR A 37 -11.74 -11.68 2.81
N LYS A 38 -11.80 -11.68 4.13
CA LYS A 38 -11.55 -10.50 4.95
C LYS A 38 -10.30 -10.72 5.78
N ASP A 39 -9.23 -9.99 5.47
CA ASP A 39 -8.02 -10.01 6.28
C ASP A 39 -8.24 -9.19 7.56
N LEU A 40 -8.09 -9.85 8.71
CA LEU A 40 -8.19 -9.23 10.04
C LEU A 40 -6.84 -8.76 10.59
N LEU A 41 -5.75 -9.08 9.89
CA LEU A 41 -4.35 -8.83 10.27
C LEU A 41 -3.64 -8.00 9.19
N LEU A 42 -4.28 -6.91 8.77
CA LEU A 42 -3.68 -5.95 7.83
C LEU A 42 -2.44 -5.31 8.44
N GLN A 43 -1.36 -5.29 7.66
CA GLN A 43 -0.14 -4.57 8.01
C GLN A 43 -0.32 -3.09 7.68
N GLN A 44 0.29 -2.22 8.48
CA GLN A 44 0.24 -0.79 8.21
C GLN A 44 0.94 -0.49 6.86
N GLY A 45 0.28 0.26 5.98
CA GLY A 45 0.81 0.58 4.65
C GLY A 45 0.16 -0.26 3.55
N LEU A 46 0.99 -0.88 2.69
CA LEU A 46 0.55 -1.68 1.55
C LEU A 46 0.41 -3.15 1.94
N ASN A 47 -0.70 -3.76 1.56
CA ASN A 47 -0.88 -5.21 1.62
C ASN A 47 -1.20 -5.70 0.21
N HIS A 48 -0.35 -6.55 -0.35
CA HIS A 48 -0.54 -7.07 -1.70
C HIS A 48 -1.12 -8.49 -1.64
N TYR A 49 -2.11 -8.75 -2.49
CA TYR A 49 -2.78 -10.04 -2.57
C TYR A 49 -2.89 -10.48 -4.02
N ARG A 50 -3.01 -11.80 -4.22
CA ARG A 50 -3.44 -12.38 -5.50
C ARG A 50 -4.28 -13.62 -5.24
N ALA A 51 -5.19 -13.91 -6.16
CA ALA A 51 -5.86 -15.19 -6.19
C ALA A 51 -5.05 -16.20 -7.02
N VAL A 52 -5.12 -17.47 -6.61
CA VAL A 52 -4.57 -18.61 -7.32
C VAL A 52 -5.68 -19.63 -7.51
N VAL A 53 -5.88 -20.08 -8.75
CA VAL A 53 -6.81 -21.16 -9.08
C VAL A 53 -5.99 -22.35 -9.58
N GLU A 54 -6.10 -23.48 -8.90
CA GLU A 54 -5.55 -24.75 -9.34
C GLU A 54 -6.63 -25.53 -10.09
N LEU A 55 -6.31 -25.98 -11.29
CA LEU A 55 -7.20 -26.80 -12.10
C LEU A 55 -6.97 -28.29 -11.82
N GLN A 56 -7.95 -29.14 -12.19
CA GLN A 56 -7.87 -30.60 -12.02
C GLN A 56 -6.66 -31.21 -12.75
N ASN A 57 -6.17 -30.58 -13.82
CA ASN A 57 -4.97 -30.99 -14.55
C ASN A 57 -3.64 -30.52 -13.91
N GLY A 58 -3.69 -29.85 -12.75
CA GLY A 58 -2.52 -29.33 -12.03
C GLY A 58 -2.02 -27.96 -12.48
N SER A 59 -2.65 -27.34 -13.48
CA SER A 59 -2.28 -25.99 -13.92
C SER A 59 -2.70 -24.94 -12.89
N LEU A 60 -1.89 -23.88 -12.75
CA LEU A 60 -2.17 -22.74 -11.88
C LEU A 60 -2.49 -21.50 -12.71
N LEU A 61 -3.60 -20.85 -12.38
CA LEU A 61 -3.99 -19.54 -12.91
C LEU A 61 -3.84 -18.50 -11.80
N TYR A 62 -3.24 -17.36 -12.12
CA TYR A 62 -3.01 -16.26 -11.18
C TYR A 62 -3.84 -15.05 -11.59
N SER A 63 -4.42 -14.37 -10.61
CA SER A 63 -4.95 -13.02 -10.84
C SER A 63 -3.84 -11.98 -10.89
N ASP A 64 -4.20 -10.77 -11.29
CA ASP A 64 -3.40 -9.57 -11.01
C ASP A 64 -3.20 -9.37 -9.50
N ILE A 65 -2.18 -8.61 -9.16
CA ILE A 65 -1.87 -8.25 -7.77
C ILE A 65 -2.74 -7.08 -7.35
N GLU A 66 -3.61 -7.33 -6.37
CA GLU A 66 -4.44 -6.32 -5.73
C GLU A 66 -3.73 -5.71 -4.54
N THR A 67 -3.81 -4.37 -4.39
CA THR A 67 -3.14 -3.64 -3.31
C THR A 67 -4.16 -2.99 -2.38
N ILE A 68 -4.17 -3.43 -1.12
CA ILE A 68 -5.01 -2.86 -0.06
C ILE A 68 -4.16 -1.90 0.77
N TYR A 69 -4.61 -0.66 0.85
CA TYR A 69 -4.01 0.39 1.65
C TYR A 69 -4.64 0.42 3.04
N TYR A 70 -3.85 0.20 4.09
CA TYR A 70 -4.36 0.16 5.46
C TYR A 70 -3.65 1.15 6.37
N SER A 71 -4.42 2.10 6.92
CA SER A 71 -3.86 3.20 7.71
C SER A 71 -3.86 3.04 9.24
N ASN A 72 -4.48 1.97 9.76
CA ASN A 72 -4.68 1.73 11.19
C ASN A 72 -5.13 2.99 11.95
N SER A 73 -6.14 3.69 11.41
CA SER A 73 -6.72 4.93 11.95
C SER A 73 -5.80 6.16 11.98
N LYS A 74 -4.61 6.09 11.36
CA LYS A 74 -3.77 7.27 11.15
C LYS A 74 -4.26 8.00 9.89
N PRO A 75 -4.41 9.34 9.94
CA PRO A 75 -4.87 10.11 8.78
C PRO A 75 -3.86 10.06 7.62
N TYR A 76 -2.57 9.89 7.96
CA TYR A 76 -1.48 9.82 7.01
C TYR A 76 -0.46 8.76 7.40
N ILE A 77 0.12 8.10 6.38
CA ILE A 77 1.27 7.20 6.53
C ILE A 77 2.32 7.59 5.51
N VAL A 78 3.56 7.64 5.99
CA VAL A 78 4.75 7.95 5.20
C VAL A 78 5.59 6.68 5.11
N PHE A 79 5.79 6.17 3.90
CA PHE A 79 6.50 4.91 3.64
C PHE A 79 7.18 4.91 2.25
N PRO A 80 8.20 4.09 1.98
CA PRO A 80 8.95 3.34 2.97
C PRO A 80 9.72 4.30 3.89
N ASN A 81 10.04 3.85 5.10
CA ASN A 81 10.93 4.58 5.99
C ASN A 81 11.85 3.55 6.69
N PRO A 82 13.15 3.48 6.36
CA PRO A 82 13.90 4.37 5.45
C PRO A 82 13.49 4.30 3.97
N VAL A 83 13.73 5.39 3.22
CA VAL A 83 13.61 5.49 1.77
C VAL A 83 14.95 5.17 1.13
N VAL A 84 14.97 4.29 0.13
CA VAL A 84 16.19 4.02 -0.64
C VAL A 84 16.51 5.20 -1.56
N LEU A 85 17.79 5.58 -1.66
CA LEU A 85 18.25 6.67 -2.50
C LEU A 85 17.72 6.54 -3.95
N GLY A 86 17.12 7.63 -4.46
CA GLY A 86 16.52 7.66 -5.79
C GLY A 86 15.11 7.06 -5.88
N GLN A 87 14.61 6.38 -4.84
CA GLN A 87 13.25 5.85 -4.79
C GLN A 87 12.28 6.85 -4.18
N PRO A 88 11.03 6.95 -4.68
CA PRO A 88 10.06 7.90 -4.15
C PRO A 88 9.63 7.52 -2.72
N LEU A 89 9.30 8.54 -1.94
CA LEU A 89 8.53 8.40 -0.72
C LEU A 89 7.05 8.37 -1.10
N GLN A 90 6.27 7.50 -0.48
CA GLN A 90 4.83 7.39 -0.63
C GLN A 90 4.14 7.97 0.60
N LEU A 91 3.12 8.78 0.35
CA LEU A 91 2.21 9.29 1.35
C LEU A 91 0.83 8.66 1.11
N LEU A 92 0.41 7.75 2.00
CA LEU A 92 -0.96 7.26 2.02
C LEU A 92 -1.81 8.20 2.87
N VAL A 93 -2.96 8.58 2.33
CA VAL A 93 -3.94 9.49 2.92
C VAL A 93 -5.24 8.75 3.11
N GLN A 94 -5.75 8.75 4.34
CA GLN A 94 -7.00 8.07 4.67
C GLN A 94 -8.18 8.73 3.94
N ASP A 95 -8.28 10.05 4.05
CA ASP A 95 -9.32 10.86 3.42
C ASP A 95 -8.68 12.00 2.62
N VAL A 96 -8.91 12.02 1.30
CA VAL A 96 -8.42 13.10 0.44
C VAL A 96 -9.26 14.34 0.72
N ILE A 97 -8.74 15.23 1.55
CA ILE A 97 -9.33 16.53 1.80
C ILE A 97 -8.69 17.51 0.81
N GLY A 98 -9.48 18.04 -0.12
CA GLY A 98 -9.02 19.00 -1.12
C GLY A 98 -8.27 20.18 -0.48
N ASN A 99 -7.24 20.67 -1.18
CA ASN A 99 -6.33 21.76 -0.78
C ASN A 99 -5.38 21.45 0.40
N THR A 100 -5.04 20.17 0.62
CA THR A 100 -3.99 19.80 1.59
C THR A 100 -2.63 19.72 0.89
N GLU A 101 -1.60 20.29 1.49
CA GLU A 101 -0.21 20.24 0.98
C GLU A 101 0.70 19.45 1.92
N ALA A 102 1.59 18.67 1.32
CA ALA A 102 2.72 18.06 1.99
C ALA A 102 4.00 18.84 1.68
N ARG A 103 4.80 19.14 2.70
CA ARG A 103 6.02 19.94 2.60
C ARG A 103 7.21 19.18 3.16
N ILE A 104 8.31 19.09 2.40
CA ILE A 104 9.54 18.46 2.88
C ILE A 104 10.47 19.52 3.48
N TYR A 105 10.98 19.23 4.66
CA TYR A 105 12.01 20.01 5.34
C TYR A 105 13.26 19.17 5.59
N SER A 106 14.42 19.80 5.48
CA SER A 106 15.69 19.25 5.99
C SER A 106 15.68 19.15 7.53
N ALA A 107 16.65 18.42 8.09
CA ALA A 107 16.88 18.38 9.54
C ALA A 107 17.08 19.78 10.17
N GLN A 108 17.63 20.73 9.41
CA GLN A 108 17.85 22.13 9.85
C GLN A 108 16.62 23.03 9.65
N GLY A 109 15.49 22.49 9.17
CA GLY A 109 14.26 23.26 8.97
C GLY A 109 14.18 24.05 7.66
N LYS A 110 15.15 23.89 6.75
CA LYS A 110 15.05 24.43 5.38
C LYS A 110 13.95 23.70 4.59
N LEU A 111 13.03 24.45 3.97
CA LEU A 111 12.02 23.92 3.04
C LEU A 111 12.70 23.43 1.75
N LEU A 112 12.42 22.20 1.34
CA LEU A 112 13.02 21.54 0.18
C LEU A 112 12.01 21.26 -0.94
N GLY A 113 10.71 21.20 -0.63
CA GLY A 113 9.67 20.95 -1.63
C GLY A 113 8.27 21.03 -1.06
N VAL A 114 7.30 21.24 -1.95
CA VAL A 114 5.85 21.30 -1.67
C VAL A 114 5.13 20.41 -2.69
N PHE A 115 4.19 19.59 -2.22
CA PHE A 115 3.45 18.62 -3.00
C PHE A 115 1.97 18.73 -2.66
N VAL A 116 1.13 18.76 -3.69
CA VAL A 116 -0.33 18.79 -3.52
C VAL A 116 -0.81 17.37 -3.26
N ILE A 117 -1.69 17.21 -2.27
CA ILE A 117 -2.37 15.96 -1.99
C ILE A 117 -3.69 15.94 -2.77
N ASN A 118 -3.71 15.24 -3.90
CA ASN A 118 -4.86 15.10 -4.79
C ASN A 118 -5.33 13.65 -4.96
N ASP A 119 -4.63 12.69 -4.36
CA ASP A 119 -4.92 11.26 -4.44
C ASP A 119 -4.73 10.61 -3.06
N ARG A 120 -5.29 9.41 -2.86
CA ARG A 120 -5.07 8.61 -1.64
C ARG A 120 -3.61 8.20 -1.52
N VAL A 121 -2.90 8.04 -2.62
CA VAL A 121 -1.47 7.69 -2.64
C VAL A 121 -0.73 8.78 -3.40
N VAL A 122 0.09 9.54 -2.68
CA VAL A 122 0.89 10.60 -3.27
C VAL A 122 2.33 10.16 -3.34
N SER A 123 2.86 10.07 -4.56
CA SER A 123 4.28 9.82 -4.79
C SER A 123 5.06 11.12 -4.66
N ILE A 124 6.00 11.14 -3.73
CA ILE A 124 6.84 12.29 -3.40
C ILE A 124 8.28 11.96 -3.83
N PRO A 125 8.78 12.58 -4.92
CA PRO A 125 10.11 12.30 -5.42
C PRO A 125 11.19 12.75 -4.42
N THR A 126 12.12 11.85 -4.10
CA THR A 126 13.24 12.12 -3.19
C THR A 126 14.60 12.16 -3.91
N TYR A 127 14.64 12.02 -5.24
CA TYR A 127 15.88 11.92 -6.02
C TYR A 127 16.81 13.15 -5.92
N ARG A 128 16.30 14.30 -5.45
CA ARG A 128 17.09 15.51 -5.17
C ARG A 128 17.56 15.60 -3.72
N LEU A 129 17.17 14.66 -2.88
CA LEU A 129 17.58 14.55 -1.49
C LEU A 129 18.81 13.65 -1.43
N GLY A 130 19.85 14.11 -0.72
CA GLY A 130 20.95 13.23 -0.32
C GLY A 130 20.53 12.30 0.81
N THR A 131 21.44 11.41 1.22
CA THR A 131 21.25 10.58 2.41
C THR A 131 21.10 11.44 3.67
N GLY A 132 20.14 11.13 4.54
CA GLY A 132 19.95 11.87 5.79
C GLY A 132 18.53 11.86 6.33
N LEU A 133 18.31 12.66 7.38
CA LEU A 133 17.03 12.84 8.05
C LEU A 133 16.26 14.02 7.46
N PHE A 134 14.98 13.78 7.16
CA PHE A 134 14.05 14.76 6.64
C PHE A 134 12.71 14.69 7.38
N PHE A 135 11.90 15.72 7.19
CA PHE A 135 10.57 15.78 7.77
C PHE A 135 9.53 16.12 6.70
N LEU A 136 8.52 15.28 6.59
CA LEU A 136 7.31 15.60 5.83
C LEU A 136 6.31 16.28 6.78
N VAL A 137 5.90 17.49 6.46
CA VAL A 137 4.92 18.26 7.22
C VAL A 137 3.66 18.40 6.39
N ILE A 138 2.53 17.98 6.94
CA ILE A 138 1.22 18.08 6.31
C ILE A 138 0.44 19.16 7.05
N ALA A 139 0.00 20.17 6.33
CA ALA A 139 -0.81 21.26 6.86
C ALA A 139 -2.28 21.03 6.48
N GLU A 140 -3.10 20.71 7.49
CA GLU A 140 -4.54 20.52 7.33
C GLU A 140 -5.26 21.88 7.26
N ARG A 141 -6.46 21.89 6.67
CA ARG A 141 -7.31 23.10 6.54
C ARG A 141 -7.67 23.74 7.89
N ASN A 142 -7.76 22.95 8.95
CA ASN A 142 -8.04 23.41 10.31
C ASN A 142 -6.84 24.10 10.98
N GLY A 143 -5.70 24.23 10.29
CA GLY A 143 -4.45 24.81 10.82
C GLY A 143 -3.55 23.81 11.55
N THR A 144 -4.02 22.57 11.76
CA THR A 144 -3.22 21.50 12.36
C THR A 144 -2.06 21.15 11.43
N LYS A 145 -0.86 21.09 12.00
CA LYS A 145 0.35 20.61 11.29
C LYS A 145 0.77 19.28 11.88
N ARG A 146 0.90 18.26 11.03
CA ARG A 146 1.43 16.96 11.41
C ARG A 146 2.80 16.78 10.79
N LYS A 147 3.76 16.28 11.58
CA LYS A 147 5.16 16.13 11.19
C LYS A 147 5.54 14.65 11.21
N TYR A 148 6.12 14.17 10.12
CA TYR A 148 6.52 12.79 9.93
C TYR A 148 8.01 12.73 9.61
N PRO A 149 8.86 12.20 10.50
CA PRO A 149 10.27 11.99 10.19
C PRO A 149 10.43 10.84 9.18
N PHE A 150 11.34 10.99 8.24
CA PHE A 150 11.80 9.89 7.38
C PHE A 150 13.29 10.03 7.08
N THR A 151 13.93 8.92 6.76
CA THR A 151 15.35 8.90 6.37
C THR A 151 15.50 8.49 4.92
N VAL A 152 16.51 9.02 4.24
CA VAL A 152 16.96 8.56 2.92
C VAL A 152 18.32 7.88 3.10
N GLN A 153 18.47 6.67 2.56
CA GLN A 153 19.66 5.82 2.67
C GLN A 153 20.09 5.28 1.32
#